data_AF-A0A7C5BS90-F1
#
_entry.id   AF-A0A7C5BS90-F1
#
_cell.length_a   1.000
_cell.length_b   1.000
_cell.length_c   1.000
_cell.angle_alpha   90.00
_cell.angle_beta   90.00
_cell.angle_gamma   90.00
#
_symmetry.space_group_name_H-M   'P 1'
#
loop_
_entity.id
_entity.type
_entity.pdbx_description
1 polymer ?
#
loop_
_entity_poly.entity_id
_entity_poly.type
_entity_poly.pdbx_seq_one_letter_code
_entity_poly.pdbx_strand_id
1 'polypeptide(L)'
;MKRCSTLILLAVLVSLACMGPAAAVLPKPDGNVTLPLSQGWYDNQLVWFICTTTNDIKTAQAQNLTLAGKLYSAIPAVAQPLYVVVNFQQGPVFSVVPPKVPASNAYTGLWQIYYIRWTTGIPRPIINDTVGDPKGIPIAGVTVTPTNIVVDYPILIVGQLSIAGPTYKIPQLVSFNAQSKTAVLPYFNAFNQDFITKAVSVVKTIITESSNKYIAPIIGANYAPGLGAMSAADSQNAWLLDPTTQISPPSQLPVLEQCASVLSWRNANQAYSPIVKGHLLVRLTASPSSIFNNPTTIQQLLTSGALSQTGTTTLNVQEINSLPK
;
A
#
# COMPACT_ATOMS: atom_id res chain seq x y z
N MET A 1 5.41 60.53 -1.16
CA MET A 1 6.15 59.25 -1.39
C MET A 1 6.08 58.33 -0.16
N LYS A 2 4.89 57.78 0.19
CA LYS A 2 4.73 56.81 1.30
C LYS A 2 3.53 55.84 1.07
N ARG A 3 3.25 55.47 -0.18
CA ARG A 3 2.13 54.56 -0.52
C ARG A 3 2.52 53.36 -1.40
N CYS A 4 3.78 53.26 -1.83
CA CYS A 4 4.26 52.09 -2.60
C CYS A 4 4.84 50.97 -1.73
N SER A 5 5.25 51.23 -0.48
CA SER A 5 5.88 50.20 0.37
C SER A 5 4.91 49.19 0.99
N THR A 6 3.63 49.54 1.18
CA THR A 6 2.65 48.66 1.81
C THR A 6 2.05 47.62 0.84
N LEU A 7 2.07 47.89 -0.46
CA LEU A 7 1.57 46.96 -1.49
C LEU A 7 2.59 45.86 -1.84
N ILE A 8 3.88 46.13 -1.71
CA ILE A 8 4.93 45.14 -1.99
C ILE A 8 5.04 44.12 -0.84
N LEU A 9 4.82 44.54 0.41
CA LEU A 9 4.84 43.61 1.54
C LEU A 9 3.65 42.62 1.54
N LEU A 10 2.49 43.03 1.03
CA LEU A 10 1.31 42.16 0.96
C LEU A 10 1.39 41.14 -0.18
N ALA A 11 2.07 41.46 -1.29
CA ALA A 11 2.29 40.54 -2.40
C ALA A 11 3.32 39.43 -2.09
N VAL A 12 4.29 39.71 -1.22
CA VAL A 12 5.28 38.71 -0.75
C VAL A 12 4.68 37.78 0.31
N LEU A 13 3.69 38.23 1.09
CA LEU A 13 3.00 37.39 2.08
C LEU A 13 1.92 36.47 1.48
N VAL A 14 1.32 36.81 0.32
CA VAL A 14 0.33 35.94 -0.35
C VAL A 14 0.99 34.82 -1.19
N SER A 15 2.28 34.93 -1.54
CA SER A 15 3.00 33.89 -2.30
C SER A 15 3.61 32.77 -1.46
N LEU A 16 3.60 32.88 -0.11
CA LEU A 16 4.04 31.81 0.79
C LEU A 16 2.89 30.94 1.35
N ALA A 17 1.64 31.20 0.97
CA ALA A 17 0.46 30.48 1.47
C ALA A 17 0.06 29.23 0.67
N CYS A 18 0.79 28.85 -0.38
CA CYS A 18 0.63 27.54 -1.03
C CYS A 18 1.62 26.51 -0.45
N MET A 19 1.66 26.39 0.88
CA MET A 19 2.24 25.20 1.51
C MET A 19 1.21 24.08 1.52
N GLY A 20 1.47 23.10 0.66
CA GLY A 20 0.91 21.76 0.71
C GLY A 20 1.08 21.10 -0.65
N PRO A 21 2.14 20.31 -0.90
CA PRO A 21 2.14 19.43 -2.05
C PRO A 21 1.16 18.29 -1.74
N ALA A 22 -0.14 18.52 -1.95
CA ALA A 22 -0.94 17.45 -2.53
C ALA A 22 -0.46 17.35 -3.97
N ALA A 23 0.66 16.65 -4.18
CA ALA A 23 1.09 16.27 -5.52
C ALA A 23 -0.13 15.65 -6.20
N ALA A 24 -0.47 16.13 -7.40
CA ALA A 24 -1.57 15.56 -8.16
C ALA A 24 -1.32 14.06 -8.29
N VAL A 25 -2.15 13.28 -7.61
CA VAL A 25 -2.10 11.83 -7.69
C VAL A 25 -2.44 11.48 -9.14
N LEU A 26 -1.46 10.97 -9.89
CA LEU A 26 -1.61 10.55 -11.28
C LEU A 26 -1.51 9.02 -11.36
N PRO A 27 -2.55 8.31 -11.85
CA PRO A 27 -3.78 8.83 -12.45
C PRO A 27 -4.68 9.54 -11.43
N LYS A 28 -5.55 10.43 -11.89
CA LYS A 28 -6.55 11.09 -11.03
C LYS A 28 -7.43 10.01 -10.37
N PRO A 29 -7.64 10.03 -9.04
CA PRO A 29 -8.55 9.11 -8.37
C PRO A 29 -9.97 9.12 -8.94
N ASP A 30 -10.59 7.94 -9.00
CA ASP A 30 -11.99 7.74 -9.40
C ASP A 30 -12.97 8.03 -8.26
N GLY A 31 -12.49 8.02 -7.02
CA GLY A 31 -13.25 8.40 -5.84
C GLY A 31 -12.49 8.09 -4.55
N ASN A 32 -13.22 8.08 -3.43
CA ASN A 32 -12.68 7.79 -2.10
C ASN A 32 -13.32 6.53 -1.50
N VAL A 33 -12.57 5.81 -0.68
CA VAL A 33 -13.03 4.68 0.12
C VAL A 33 -12.67 4.89 1.59
N THR A 34 -13.59 4.52 2.49
CA THR A 34 -13.34 4.47 3.94
C THR A 34 -12.90 3.06 4.32
N LEU A 35 -11.73 2.93 4.95
CA LEU A 35 -11.13 1.67 5.34
C LEU A 35 -11.01 1.60 6.88
N PRO A 36 -11.31 0.45 7.50
CA PRO A 36 -11.06 0.24 8.92
C PRO A 36 -9.56 0.16 9.19
N LEU A 37 -9.12 0.79 10.28
CA LEU A 37 -7.74 0.73 10.74
C LEU A 37 -7.59 -0.29 11.87
N SER A 38 -6.59 -1.14 11.72
CA SER A 38 -6.03 -1.94 12.80
C SER A 38 -4.93 -1.16 13.52
N GLN A 39 -4.75 -1.47 14.81
CA GLN A 39 -3.78 -0.80 15.66
C GLN A 39 -2.62 -1.75 16.00
N GLY A 40 -1.40 -1.25 15.89
CA GLY A 40 -0.17 -1.92 16.30
C GLY A 40 0.82 -0.91 16.89
N TRP A 41 2.09 -1.31 16.94
CA TRP A 41 3.15 -0.53 17.58
C TRP A 41 4.45 -0.55 16.78
N TYR A 42 5.21 0.53 16.86
CA TYR A 42 6.59 0.64 16.39
C TYR A 42 7.30 1.70 17.22
N ASP A 43 8.45 1.37 17.81
CA ASP A 43 9.31 2.32 18.54
C ASP A 43 8.53 3.31 19.43
N ASN A 44 7.73 2.75 20.34
CA ASN A 44 6.87 3.50 21.26
C ASN A 44 5.72 4.30 20.66
N GLN A 45 5.49 4.20 19.36
CA GLN A 45 4.42 4.90 18.67
C GLN A 45 3.33 3.93 18.26
N LEU A 46 2.10 4.43 18.31
CA LEU A 46 0.97 3.73 17.70
C LEU A 46 1.19 3.66 16.19
N VAL A 47 0.85 2.52 15.61
CA VAL A 47 0.85 2.33 14.16
C VAL A 47 -0.56 1.96 13.75
N TRP A 48 -1.04 2.58 12.68
CA TRP A 48 -2.34 2.27 12.10
C TRP A 48 -2.18 1.80 10.67
N PHE A 49 -2.75 0.64 10.41
CA PHE A 49 -2.58 -0.09 9.16
C PHE A 49 -3.90 -0.70 8.73
N ILE A 50 -3.99 -1.09 7.47
CA ILE A 50 -5.12 -1.86 6.95
C ILE A 50 -4.71 -3.33 6.81
N CYS A 51 -5.62 -4.26 7.04
CA CYS A 51 -5.38 -5.68 6.82
C CYS A 51 -6.02 -6.09 5.50
N THR A 52 -5.25 -6.61 4.55
CA THR A 52 -5.76 -6.80 3.19
C THR A 52 -5.68 -8.24 2.70
N THR A 53 -4.47 -8.82 2.67
CA THR A 53 -4.23 -10.16 2.14
C THR A 53 -3.25 -10.96 2.99
N THR A 54 -3.23 -12.28 2.78
CA THR A 54 -2.24 -13.18 3.37
C THR A 54 -2.07 -14.43 2.52
N ASN A 55 -0.93 -15.12 2.64
CA ASN A 55 -0.71 -16.43 2.03
C ASN A 55 -1.30 -17.60 2.85
N ASP A 56 -1.77 -17.37 4.08
CA ASP A 56 -2.23 -18.41 4.99
C ASP A 56 -3.77 -18.44 5.11
N ILE A 57 -4.38 -19.59 4.79
CA ILE A 57 -5.84 -19.73 4.79
C ILE A 57 -6.46 -19.55 6.17
N LYS A 58 -5.78 -19.97 7.25
CA LYS A 58 -6.32 -19.84 8.62
C LYS A 58 -6.33 -18.38 9.06
N THR A 59 -5.27 -17.65 8.76
CA THR A 59 -5.15 -16.21 8.99
C THR A 59 -6.18 -15.46 8.16
N ALA A 60 -6.34 -15.83 6.88
CA ALA A 60 -7.34 -15.23 6.00
C ALA A 60 -8.76 -15.42 6.53
N GLN A 61 -9.10 -16.61 7.02
CA GLN A 61 -10.39 -16.90 7.64
C GLN A 61 -10.61 -16.12 8.93
N ALA A 62 -9.62 -16.14 9.83
CA ALA A 62 -9.73 -15.53 11.15
C ALA A 62 -9.88 -13.99 11.09
N GLN A 63 -9.28 -13.36 10.08
CA GLN A 63 -9.26 -11.90 9.95
C GLN A 63 -10.06 -11.38 8.74
N ASN A 64 -10.78 -12.26 8.04
CA ASN A 64 -11.52 -11.94 6.82
C ASN A 64 -10.67 -11.23 5.75
N LEU A 65 -9.48 -11.77 5.47
CA LEU A 65 -8.55 -11.28 4.45
C LEU A 65 -8.72 -12.03 3.13
N THR A 66 -8.24 -11.44 2.04
CA THR A 66 -8.13 -12.14 0.76
C THR A 66 -6.92 -13.08 0.77
N LEU A 67 -7.13 -14.35 0.41
CA LEU A 67 -6.02 -15.31 0.27
C LEU A 67 -5.21 -14.97 -1.00
N ALA A 68 -3.89 -14.83 -0.88
CA ALA A 68 -2.98 -14.53 -1.99
C ALA A 68 -1.97 -15.66 -2.17
N GLY A 69 -2.28 -16.60 -3.08
CA GLY A 69 -1.50 -17.82 -3.29
C GLY A 69 -0.05 -17.56 -3.72
N LYS A 70 0.21 -16.49 -4.49
CA LYS A 70 1.56 -16.15 -4.93
C LYS A 70 2.47 -15.62 -3.82
N LEU A 71 1.94 -15.13 -2.70
CA LEU A 71 2.77 -14.61 -1.61
C LEU A 71 3.54 -15.70 -0.84
N TYR A 72 3.36 -16.98 -1.18
CA TYR A 72 4.00 -18.09 -0.49
C TYR A 72 5.54 -18.09 -0.57
N SER A 73 6.15 -17.52 -1.60
CA SER A 73 7.62 -17.49 -1.74
C SER A 73 8.26 -16.22 -1.13
N ALA A 74 7.46 -15.25 -0.67
CA ALA A 74 7.92 -13.97 -0.12
C ALA A 74 8.56 -14.06 1.28
N ILE A 75 8.74 -15.28 1.82
CA ILE A 75 8.94 -15.58 3.24
C ILE A 75 10.29 -15.12 3.82
N PRO A 76 11.37 -14.89 3.04
CA PRO A 76 12.54 -14.18 3.62
C PRO A 76 13.26 -13.16 2.72
N ALA A 77 12.89 -12.98 1.44
CA ALA A 77 13.66 -12.07 0.57
C ALA A 77 13.37 -10.59 0.84
N VAL A 78 12.17 -10.27 1.35
CA VAL A 78 11.66 -8.90 1.35
C VAL A 78 10.77 -8.55 2.54
N ALA A 79 9.97 -9.51 3.02
CA ALA A 79 9.05 -9.30 4.12
C ALA A 79 9.81 -9.12 5.45
N GLN A 80 9.47 -8.06 6.17
CA GLN A 80 10.08 -7.77 7.46
C GLN A 80 9.32 -8.49 8.59
N PRO A 81 9.97 -8.77 9.73
CA PRO A 81 9.28 -9.35 10.88
C PRO A 81 8.11 -8.48 11.37
N LEU A 82 6.95 -9.10 11.54
CA LEU A 82 5.82 -8.59 12.32
C LEU A 82 5.61 -9.50 13.52
N TYR A 83 5.76 -8.93 14.71
CA TYR A 83 5.72 -9.71 15.94
C TYR A 83 4.31 -9.73 16.50
N VAL A 84 3.76 -10.94 16.63
CA VAL A 84 2.39 -11.17 17.10
C VAL A 84 2.44 -11.89 18.44
N VAL A 85 1.92 -11.26 19.49
CA VAL A 85 1.88 -11.85 20.84
C VAL A 85 0.77 -12.90 20.92
N VAL A 86 1.09 -14.12 21.33
CA VAL A 86 0.14 -15.25 21.31
C VAL A 86 -0.41 -15.66 22.68
N ASN A 87 0.14 -15.14 23.78
CA ASN A 87 -0.24 -15.53 25.13
C ASN A 87 -0.94 -14.45 25.97
N PHE A 88 -1.27 -13.30 25.37
CA PHE A 88 -2.25 -12.32 25.87
C PHE A 88 -2.60 -11.32 24.76
N GLN A 89 -3.62 -10.48 25.00
CA GLN A 89 -4.11 -9.52 24.01
C GLN A 89 -3.17 -8.31 23.87
N GLN A 90 -2.59 -8.15 22.69
CA GLN A 90 -1.80 -6.99 22.31
C GLN A 90 -1.85 -6.82 20.79
N GLY A 91 -1.86 -5.59 20.29
CA GLY A 91 -1.62 -5.32 18.87
C GLY A 91 -0.22 -5.75 18.42
N PRO A 92 -0.02 -6.05 17.14
CA PRO A 92 1.26 -6.52 16.64
C PRO A 92 2.32 -5.41 16.71
N VAL A 93 3.59 -5.81 16.74
CA VAL A 93 4.74 -4.90 16.77
C VAL A 93 5.48 -4.99 15.45
N PHE A 94 5.55 -3.87 14.74
CA PHE A 94 6.26 -3.73 13.47
C PHE A 94 7.75 -3.54 13.72
N SER A 95 8.59 -4.11 12.85
CA SER A 95 10.06 -3.97 12.91
C SER A 95 10.58 -2.73 12.19
N VAL A 96 9.76 -2.11 11.33
CA VAL A 96 10.09 -0.90 10.55
C VAL A 96 8.81 -0.12 10.23
N VAL A 97 8.92 1.15 9.85
CA VAL A 97 7.81 1.99 9.36
C VAL A 97 8.19 2.64 8.03
N PRO A 98 7.23 3.16 7.24
CA PRO A 98 7.54 3.91 6.05
C PRO A 98 8.55 5.04 6.34
N PRO A 99 9.63 5.17 5.55
CA PRO A 99 10.62 6.19 5.80
C PRO A 99 10.05 7.58 5.55
N LYS A 100 10.34 8.52 6.44
CA LYS A 100 10.37 9.94 6.07
C LYS A 100 11.64 10.08 5.21
N VAL A 101 11.47 10.01 3.89
CA VAL A 101 12.57 9.93 2.90
C VAL A 101 13.76 10.84 3.29
N PRO A 102 15.03 10.37 3.28
CA PRO A 102 15.52 9.05 2.88
C PRO A 102 16.14 8.29 4.06
N ALA A 103 15.42 7.40 4.74
CA ALA A 103 16.05 6.52 5.75
C ALA A 103 15.24 5.25 6.03
N SER A 104 15.41 4.25 5.17
CA SER A 104 15.32 2.80 5.42
C SER A 104 15.09 2.11 4.07
N ASN A 105 15.98 1.19 3.70
CA ASN A 105 15.88 0.36 2.49
C ASN A 105 14.98 -0.88 2.68
N ALA A 106 14.46 -1.11 3.90
CA ALA A 106 13.82 -2.36 4.28
C ALA A 106 12.28 -2.30 4.32
N TYR A 107 11.68 -1.11 4.33
CA TYR A 107 10.22 -1.01 4.46
C TYR A 107 9.49 -1.66 3.27
N THR A 108 8.53 -2.52 3.61
CA THR A 108 7.43 -2.98 2.76
C THR A 108 6.16 -3.10 3.60
N GLY A 109 5.00 -3.13 2.96
CA GLY A 109 3.73 -3.47 3.59
C GLY A 109 3.55 -4.97 3.76
N LEU A 110 4.50 -5.77 3.28
CA LEU A 110 4.53 -7.21 3.49
C LEU A 110 5.31 -7.56 4.76
N TRP A 111 4.71 -8.44 5.55
CA TRP A 111 5.29 -8.85 6.81
C TRP A 111 5.26 -10.35 6.98
N GLN A 112 6.37 -10.91 7.46
CA GLN A 112 6.42 -12.28 7.94
C GLN A 112 6.00 -12.29 9.40
N ILE A 113 5.01 -13.10 9.77
CA ILE A 113 4.59 -13.22 11.17
C ILE A 113 5.65 -13.99 11.97
N TYR A 114 6.06 -13.39 13.08
CA TYR A 114 6.84 -14.04 14.13
C TYR A 114 5.96 -14.10 15.38
N TYR A 115 5.65 -15.31 15.85
CA TYR A 115 4.92 -15.46 17.09
C TYR A 115 5.81 -15.19 18.28
N ILE A 116 5.28 -14.41 19.22
CA ILE A 116 5.95 -14.02 20.44
C ILE A 116 5.18 -14.57 21.62
N ARG A 117 5.88 -15.33 22.46
CA ARG A 117 5.36 -15.85 23.72
C ARG A 117 6.24 -15.36 24.86
N TRP A 118 5.65 -14.59 25.76
CA TRP A 118 6.33 -14.14 26.98
C TRP A 118 6.47 -15.29 27.98
N THR A 119 7.63 -15.41 28.62
CA THR A 119 7.85 -16.35 29.71
C THR A 119 7.00 -15.95 30.92
N THR A 120 6.33 -16.92 31.51
CA THR A 120 5.53 -16.72 32.72
C THR A 120 6.41 -16.20 33.87
N GLY A 121 5.94 -15.19 34.60
CA GLY A 121 6.63 -14.64 35.77
C GLY A 121 7.64 -13.52 35.48
N ILE A 122 7.91 -13.20 34.21
CA ILE A 122 8.76 -12.06 33.84
C ILE A 122 7.87 -10.80 33.67
N PRO A 123 8.20 -9.68 34.35
CA PRO A 123 7.53 -8.40 34.14
C PRO A 123 7.60 -8.02 32.67
N ARG A 124 6.43 -7.83 32.07
CA ARG A 124 6.27 -7.52 30.65
C ARG A 124 6.60 -6.03 30.50
N PRO A 125 7.42 -5.60 29.54
CA PRO A 125 7.57 -4.17 29.26
C PRO A 125 6.33 -3.58 28.60
N ILE A 126 5.44 -4.41 28.04
CA ILE A 126 4.24 -3.94 27.35
C ILE A 126 3.06 -4.01 28.32
N ILE A 127 3.11 -3.13 29.32
CA ILE A 127 2.00 -2.85 30.23
C ILE A 127 1.68 -1.37 30.05
N ASN A 128 0.66 -1.08 29.24
CA ASN A 128 -0.52 -0.39 29.76
C ASN A 128 -1.47 -0.04 28.61
N ASP A 129 -2.73 -0.23 28.93
CA ASP A 129 -3.94 0.47 28.50
C ASP A 129 -3.85 2.02 28.44
N THR A 130 -2.68 2.61 28.69
CA THR A 130 -2.35 4.04 28.47
C THR A 130 -1.05 4.16 27.67
N VAL A 131 -1.06 5.03 26.65
CA VAL A 131 0.03 5.20 25.66
C VAL A 131 1.38 5.49 26.33
N GLY A 132 2.33 4.56 26.25
CA GLY A 132 3.70 4.79 26.72
C GLY A 132 4.61 3.55 26.66
N ASP A 133 5.52 3.55 25.68
CA ASP A 133 6.78 2.80 25.65
C ASP A 133 6.80 1.27 25.36
N PRO A 134 6.27 0.77 24.22
CA PRO A 134 6.72 -0.52 23.67
C PRO A 134 8.04 -0.38 22.89
N LYS A 135 9.16 -0.43 23.61
CA LYS A 135 10.46 -0.71 22.95
C LYS A 135 10.40 -2.09 22.32
N GLY A 136 11.11 -2.23 21.20
CA GLY A 136 11.29 -3.49 20.49
C GLY A 136 11.63 -4.66 21.42
N ILE A 137 11.33 -5.87 20.95
CA ILE A 137 11.37 -7.12 21.73
C ILE A 137 12.57 -7.13 22.69
N PRO A 138 12.34 -7.15 24.01
CA PRO A 138 13.40 -7.39 24.96
C PRO A 138 13.90 -8.81 24.74
N ILE A 139 15.19 -8.93 24.43
CA ILE A 139 15.85 -10.17 24.03
C ILE A 139 15.84 -11.22 25.18
N ALA A 140 15.49 -10.82 26.41
CA ALA A 140 15.36 -11.70 27.56
C ALA A 140 13.89 -11.98 27.93
N GLY A 141 13.56 -13.26 28.16
CA GLY A 141 12.25 -13.66 28.68
C GLY A 141 11.13 -13.83 27.64
N VAL A 142 11.51 -14.01 26.38
CA VAL A 142 10.59 -14.16 25.26
C VAL A 142 11.02 -15.33 24.36
N THR A 143 10.09 -16.17 23.96
CA THR A 143 10.27 -17.11 22.85
C THR A 143 9.74 -16.48 21.57
N VAL A 144 10.57 -16.46 20.53
CA VAL A 144 10.21 -15.96 19.20
C VAL A 144 10.21 -17.14 18.23
N THR A 145 9.08 -17.35 17.55
CA THR A 145 8.90 -18.44 16.58
C THR A 145 8.59 -17.83 15.21
N PRO A 146 9.54 -17.88 14.23
CA PRO A 146 9.23 -17.50 12.85
C PRO A 146 8.14 -18.41 12.28
N THR A 147 7.32 -17.84 11.39
CA THR A 147 6.31 -18.61 10.63
C THR A 147 6.49 -18.41 9.14
N ASN A 148 5.84 -19.25 8.35
CA ASN A 148 5.74 -19.10 6.90
C ASN A 148 4.54 -18.22 6.49
N ILE A 149 3.95 -17.50 7.43
CA ILE A 149 2.78 -16.66 7.19
C ILE A 149 3.26 -15.27 6.80
N VAL A 150 2.86 -14.84 5.61
CA VAL A 150 3.04 -13.50 5.08
C VAL A 150 1.71 -12.78 5.06
N VAL A 151 1.69 -11.55 5.54
CA VAL A 151 0.52 -10.68 5.57
C VAL A 151 0.83 -9.35 4.90
N ASP A 152 -0.16 -8.80 4.23
CA ASP A 152 -0.07 -7.49 3.59
C ASP A 152 -0.81 -6.44 4.41
N TYR A 153 -0.05 -5.79 5.29
CA TYR A 153 -0.48 -4.79 6.25
C TYR A 153 0.25 -3.46 5.99
N PRO A 154 -0.14 -2.72 4.94
CA PRO A 154 0.49 -1.44 4.65
C PRO A 154 0.14 -0.44 5.76
N ILE A 155 1.17 0.27 6.22
CA ILE A 155 1.05 1.26 7.30
C ILE A 155 0.54 2.57 6.71
N LEU A 156 -0.58 3.07 7.22
CA LEU A 156 -1.15 4.33 6.76
C LEU A 156 -0.76 5.49 7.67
N ILE A 157 -0.60 5.26 8.98
CA ILE A 157 -0.37 6.31 9.97
C ILE A 157 0.59 5.80 11.05
N VAL A 158 1.54 6.64 11.48
CA VAL A 158 2.36 6.41 12.69
C VAL A 158 2.18 7.58 13.65
N GLY A 159 1.92 7.28 14.92
CA GLY A 159 1.56 8.23 15.95
C GLY A 159 0.08 8.13 16.36
N GLN A 160 -0.32 9.00 17.28
CA GLN A 160 -1.70 9.05 17.76
C GLN A 160 -2.67 9.55 16.67
N LEU A 161 -3.87 8.98 16.59
CA LEU A 161 -4.99 9.58 15.86
C LEU A 161 -5.57 10.71 16.72
N SER A 162 -4.95 11.89 16.66
CA SER A 162 -5.37 13.03 17.45
C SER A 162 -5.38 14.33 16.63
N ILE A 163 -5.95 15.39 17.21
CA ILE A 163 -5.99 16.73 16.61
C ILE A 163 -4.57 17.28 16.39
N ALA A 164 -3.62 16.92 17.26
CA ALA A 164 -2.21 17.30 17.10
C ALA A 164 -1.58 16.67 15.84
N GLY A 165 -2.23 15.66 15.26
CA GLY A 165 -1.81 14.98 14.07
C GLY A 165 -0.80 13.86 14.34
N PRO A 166 -0.75 12.85 13.47
CA PRO A 166 0.22 11.77 13.59
C PRO A 166 1.62 12.21 13.17
N THR A 167 2.65 11.52 13.66
CA THR A 167 4.06 11.69 13.26
C THR A 167 4.26 11.43 11.76
N TYR A 168 3.49 10.48 11.22
CA TYR A 168 3.49 10.11 9.81
C TYR A 168 2.08 9.80 9.33
N LYS A 169 1.81 10.12 8.07
CA LYS A 169 0.67 9.61 7.30
C LYS A 169 1.11 9.30 5.87
N ILE A 170 0.51 8.28 5.27
CA ILE A 170 0.63 8.01 3.85
C ILE A 170 0.25 9.26 3.05
N PRO A 171 0.99 9.64 1.99
CA PRO A 171 0.77 10.91 1.31
C PRO A 171 -0.65 11.11 0.75
N GLN A 172 -1.29 10.05 0.25
CA GLN A 172 -2.65 10.09 -0.30
C GLN A 172 -3.78 10.06 0.76
N LEU A 173 -3.46 10.08 2.06
CA LEU A 173 -4.49 10.06 3.10
C LEU A 173 -5.38 11.31 3.00
N VAL A 174 -6.65 11.13 2.68
CA VAL A 174 -7.63 12.21 2.55
C VAL A 174 -8.07 12.69 3.93
N SER A 175 -8.48 11.76 4.78
CA SER A 175 -8.88 12.02 6.16
C SER A 175 -8.80 10.75 7.00
N PHE A 176 -8.90 10.91 8.31
CA PHE A 176 -9.05 9.79 9.25
C PHE A 176 -10.00 10.19 10.37
N ASN A 177 -10.57 9.20 11.05
CA ASN A 177 -11.44 9.40 12.20
C ASN A 177 -10.92 8.57 13.38
N ALA A 178 -10.58 9.25 14.47
CA ALA A 178 -10.01 8.63 15.67
C ALA A 178 -11.02 7.77 16.43
N GLN A 179 -12.29 8.17 16.44
CA GLN A 179 -13.37 7.49 17.15
C GLN A 179 -13.77 6.20 16.45
N SER A 180 -14.03 6.26 15.14
CA SER A 180 -14.38 5.07 14.35
C SER A 180 -13.18 4.26 13.90
N LYS A 181 -11.95 4.76 14.14
CA LYS A 181 -10.69 4.14 13.71
C LYS A 181 -10.71 3.82 12.21
N THR A 182 -11.01 4.82 11.40
CA THR A 182 -11.08 4.69 9.94
C THR A 182 -10.15 5.68 9.24
N ALA A 183 -9.73 5.32 8.03
CA ALA A 183 -8.98 6.18 7.11
C ALA A 183 -9.71 6.28 5.77
N VAL A 184 -9.65 7.44 5.13
CA VAL A 184 -10.18 7.65 3.80
C VAL A 184 -9.01 7.76 2.83
N LEU A 185 -8.96 6.83 1.86
CA LEU A 185 -7.97 6.81 0.78
C LEU A 185 -8.67 7.01 -0.58
N PRO A 186 -7.98 7.59 -1.57
CA PRO A 186 -8.44 7.53 -2.95
C PRO A 186 -8.42 6.09 -3.47
N TYR A 187 -9.35 5.77 -4.36
CA TYR A 187 -9.31 4.55 -5.17
C TYR A 187 -9.22 4.86 -6.65
N PHE A 188 -8.70 3.89 -7.41
CA PHE A 188 -8.64 3.87 -8.86
C PHE A 188 -9.41 2.68 -9.40
N ASN A 189 -10.14 2.89 -10.46
CA ASN A 189 -10.70 1.81 -11.24
C ASN A 189 -9.57 1.14 -12.03
N ALA A 190 -9.58 -0.18 -12.10
CA ALA A 190 -8.66 -0.98 -12.88
C ALA A 190 -9.44 -2.01 -13.71
N PHE A 191 -8.98 -2.25 -14.94
CA PHE A 191 -9.44 -3.41 -15.69
C PHE A 191 -8.82 -4.67 -15.09
N ASN A 192 -9.69 -5.64 -14.85
CA ASN A 192 -9.36 -6.95 -14.35
C ASN A 192 -9.83 -7.99 -15.36
N GLN A 193 -8.96 -8.94 -15.70
CA GLN A 193 -9.34 -10.12 -16.45
C GLN A 193 -9.50 -11.34 -15.53
N ASP A 194 -10.70 -11.91 -15.51
CA ASP A 194 -10.97 -13.15 -14.77
C ASP A 194 -10.07 -14.29 -15.27
N PHE A 195 -9.39 -14.96 -14.33
CA PHE A 195 -8.35 -15.93 -14.66
C PHE A 195 -8.89 -17.20 -15.36
N ILE A 196 -10.19 -17.52 -15.20
CA ILE A 196 -10.84 -18.69 -15.81
C ILE A 196 -11.51 -18.30 -17.12
N THR A 197 -12.50 -17.40 -17.06
CA THR A 197 -13.38 -17.02 -18.16
C THR A 197 -12.77 -16.01 -19.12
N LYS A 198 -11.67 -15.36 -18.72
CA LYS A 198 -11.02 -14.26 -19.44
C LYS A 198 -11.92 -13.03 -19.64
N ALA A 199 -13.08 -12.99 -19.00
CA ALA A 199 -13.96 -11.83 -19.02
C ALA A 199 -13.29 -10.64 -18.35
N VAL A 200 -13.46 -9.46 -18.94
CA VAL A 200 -12.94 -8.21 -18.38
C VAL A 200 -14.01 -7.55 -17.53
N SER A 201 -13.62 -7.13 -16.34
CA SER A 201 -14.43 -6.35 -15.41
C SER A 201 -13.66 -5.12 -14.93
N VAL A 202 -14.36 -4.18 -14.29
CA VAL A 202 -13.74 -3.04 -13.62
C VAL A 202 -13.80 -3.28 -12.13
N VAL A 203 -12.64 -3.25 -11.48
CA VAL A 203 -12.49 -3.36 -10.03
C VAL A 203 -11.99 -2.04 -9.46
N LYS A 204 -12.30 -1.80 -8.18
CA LYS A 204 -11.75 -0.67 -7.43
C LYS A 204 -10.49 -1.11 -6.74
N THR A 205 -9.47 -0.27 -6.78
CA THR A 205 -8.15 -0.55 -6.21
C THR A 205 -7.61 0.62 -5.43
N ILE A 206 -6.82 0.36 -4.40
CA ILE A 206 -5.96 1.36 -3.76
C ILE A 206 -4.51 0.97 -4.02
N ILE A 207 -3.63 1.95 -4.19
CA ILE A 207 -2.19 1.72 -4.34
C ILE A 207 -1.51 2.25 -3.10
N THR A 208 -1.15 1.37 -2.18
CA THR A 208 -0.62 1.79 -0.87
C THR A 208 0.87 2.06 -0.91
N GLU A 209 1.60 1.42 -1.82
CA GLU A 209 3.06 1.42 -1.81
C GLU A 209 3.69 1.34 -3.20
N SER A 210 4.88 1.91 -3.33
CA SER A 210 5.71 1.80 -4.53
C SER A 210 7.18 1.64 -4.19
N SER A 211 7.88 0.74 -4.90
CA SER A 211 9.34 0.58 -4.80
C SER A 211 10.13 1.71 -5.45
N ASN A 212 9.48 2.58 -6.22
CA ASN A 212 10.14 3.65 -6.94
C ASN A 212 9.97 4.99 -6.22
N LYS A 213 11.07 5.58 -5.76
CA LYS A 213 11.10 6.85 -4.99
C LYS A 213 10.55 8.05 -5.76
N TYR A 214 10.52 7.98 -7.09
CA TYR A 214 9.98 9.04 -7.95
C TYR A 214 8.49 8.85 -8.23
N ILE A 215 8.01 7.60 -8.28
CA ILE A 215 6.60 7.29 -8.54
C ILE A 215 5.77 7.37 -7.25
N ALA A 216 6.29 6.86 -6.13
CA ALA A 216 5.60 6.90 -4.83
C ALA A 216 4.95 8.27 -4.52
N PRO A 217 5.67 9.41 -4.59
CA PRO A 217 5.05 10.72 -4.35
C PRO A 217 4.05 11.13 -5.44
N ILE A 218 4.22 10.70 -6.69
CA ILE A 218 3.31 11.01 -7.81
C ILE A 218 1.97 10.29 -7.63
N ILE A 219 1.96 9.07 -7.11
CA ILE A 219 0.72 8.31 -6.86
C ILE A 219 0.21 8.45 -5.42
N GLY A 220 0.91 9.22 -4.58
CA GLY A 220 0.59 9.40 -3.16
C GLY A 220 0.75 8.15 -2.29
N ALA A 221 1.53 7.17 -2.74
CA ALA A 221 1.81 5.94 -2.02
C ALA A 221 2.97 6.08 -1.02
N ASN A 222 3.10 5.13 -0.10
CA ASN A 222 4.33 4.97 0.68
C ASN A 222 5.51 4.63 -0.24
N TYR A 223 6.68 5.20 0.03
CA TYR A 223 7.91 4.67 -0.57
C TYR A 223 8.35 3.40 0.17
N ALA A 224 8.29 2.26 -0.53
CA ALA A 224 8.59 0.94 -0.01
C ALA A 224 9.71 0.29 -0.82
N PRO A 225 10.98 0.71 -0.61
CA PRO A 225 12.12 0.24 -1.40
C PRO A 225 12.29 -1.27 -1.37
N GLY A 226 11.90 -1.94 -0.28
CA GLY A 226 11.97 -3.39 -0.19
C GLY A 226 11.20 -4.07 -1.31
N LEU A 227 10.05 -3.54 -1.74
CA LEU A 227 9.26 -4.11 -2.85
C LEU A 227 10.06 -4.25 -4.16
N GLY A 228 11.15 -3.49 -4.34
CA GLY A 228 12.04 -3.63 -5.49
C GLY A 228 12.77 -4.97 -5.56
N ALA A 229 12.90 -5.68 -4.44
CA ALA A 229 13.51 -7.01 -4.36
C ALA A 229 12.49 -8.17 -4.49
N MET A 230 11.21 -7.87 -4.71
CA MET A 230 10.18 -8.90 -4.90
C MET A 230 10.45 -9.73 -6.15
N SER A 231 10.36 -11.04 -6.00
CA SER A 231 10.57 -11.97 -7.11
C SER A 231 9.40 -11.91 -8.10
N ALA A 232 9.64 -12.36 -9.34
CA ALA A 232 8.57 -12.55 -10.33
C ALA A 232 7.58 -13.67 -9.91
N ALA A 233 8.00 -14.60 -9.05
CA ALA A 233 7.12 -15.66 -8.55
C ALA A 233 6.07 -15.12 -7.57
N ASP A 234 6.43 -14.10 -6.80
CA ASP A 234 5.57 -13.50 -5.76
C ASP A 234 4.77 -12.28 -6.25
N SER A 235 5.01 -11.84 -7.49
CA SER A 235 4.35 -10.70 -8.10
C SER A 235 3.56 -11.12 -9.33
N GLN A 236 2.64 -10.26 -9.74
CA GLN A 236 1.92 -10.37 -11.01
C GLN A 236 2.16 -9.13 -11.87
N ASN A 237 1.83 -9.15 -13.15
CA ASN A 237 2.02 -7.99 -14.00
C ASN A 237 0.82 -7.03 -13.88
N ALA A 238 1.10 -5.74 -14.02
CA ALA A 238 0.10 -4.72 -14.27
C ALA A 238 0.62 -3.75 -15.32
N TRP A 239 -0.27 -3.18 -16.10
CA TRP A 239 0.07 -2.21 -17.14
C TRP A 239 -0.64 -0.91 -16.85
N LEU A 240 0.13 0.18 -16.82
CA LEU A 240 -0.37 1.52 -16.58
C LEU A 240 0.34 2.49 -17.49
N LEU A 241 -0.39 3.51 -17.92
CA LEU A 241 0.21 4.58 -18.71
C LEU A 241 1.17 5.37 -17.84
N ASP A 242 2.34 5.66 -18.39
CA ASP A 242 3.41 6.35 -17.70
C ASP A 242 2.97 7.78 -17.35
N PRO A 243 2.78 8.09 -16.05
CA PRO A 243 2.30 9.41 -15.62
C PRO A 243 3.36 10.50 -15.81
N THR A 244 4.62 10.14 -16.05
CA THR A 244 5.72 11.10 -16.22
C THR A 244 5.82 11.64 -17.65
N THR A 245 5.26 10.91 -18.62
CA THR A 245 5.34 11.26 -20.05
C THR A 245 3.99 11.58 -20.67
N GLN A 246 2.87 11.17 -20.05
CA GLN A 246 1.53 11.48 -20.57
C GLN A 246 0.96 12.74 -19.94
N ILE A 247 0.90 13.81 -20.74
CA ILE A 247 0.55 15.19 -20.35
C ILE A 247 -0.93 15.34 -19.90
N SER A 248 -1.76 14.34 -20.17
CA SER A 248 -3.09 14.18 -19.58
C SER A 248 -3.42 12.70 -19.68
N PRO A 249 -3.69 11.98 -18.57
CA PRO A 249 -3.95 10.56 -18.68
C PRO A 249 -5.21 10.39 -19.56
N PRO A 250 -5.13 9.71 -20.72
CA PRO A 250 -6.34 9.32 -21.42
C PRO A 250 -7.17 8.45 -20.46
N SER A 251 -8.47 8.35 -20.71
CA SER A 251 -9.42 7.51 -19.98
C SER A 251 -9.11 6.01 -20.14
N GLN A 252 -7.93 5.61 -19.68
CA GLN A 252 -7.39 4.28 -19.70
C GLN A 252 -7.10 3.88 -18.25
N LEU A 253 -7.84 2.89 -17.78
CA LEU A 253 -7.61 2.30 -16.48
C LEU A 253 -6.34 1.44 -16.51
N PRO A 254 -5.62 1.28 -15.39
CA PRO A 254 -4.62 0.23 -15.25
C PRO A 254 -5.23 -1.13 -15.61
N VAL A 255 -4.43 -2.01 -16.18
CA VAL A 255 -4.83 -3.39 -16.50
C VAL A 255 -4.06 -4.33 -15.58
N LEU A 256 -4.77 -5.12 -14.79
CA LEU A 256 -4.20 -6.13 -13.92
C LEU A 256 -4.16 -7.48 -14.64
N GLU A 257 -3.08 -8.25 -14.46
CA GLU A 257 -2.94 -9.58 -15.06
C GLU A 257 -3.81 -10.63 -14.37
N GLN A 258 -3.89 -10.57 -13.04
CA GLN A 258 -4.61 -11.48 -12.16
C GLN A 258 -5.39 -10.67 -11.14
N CYS A 259 -6.54 -11.17 -10.75
CA CYS A 259 -7.30 -10.65 -9.64
C CYS A 259 -7.85 -11.78 -8.80
N ALA A 260 -8.29 -11.44 -7.60
CA ALA A 260 -8.94 -12.40 -6.74
C ALA A 260 -10.26 -12.87 -7.38
N SER A 261 -10.53 -14.17 -7.35
CA SER A 261 -11.81 -14.72 -7.78
C SER A 261 -12.96 -14.25 -6.89
N VAL A 262 -12.61 -13.94 -5.63
CA VAL A 262 -13.46 -13.31 -4.62
C VAL A 262 -12.53 -12.67 -3.59
N LEU A 263 -12.88 -11.48 -3.11
CA LEU A 263 -12.12 -10.77 -2.07
C LEU A 263 -12.40 -11.36 -0.68
N SER A 264 -11.91 -12.58 -0.46
CA SER A 264 -12.00 -13.32 0.82
C SER A 264 -11.00 -14.48 0.88
N TRP A 265 -11.01 -15.20 2.00
CA TRP A 265 -10.24 -16.43 2.20
C TRP A 265 -10.60 -17.54 1.20
N ARG A 266 -11.73 -17.42 0.49
CA ARG A 266 -12.17 -18.33 -0.58
C ARG A 266 -11.61 -17.99 -1.95
N ASN A 267 -10.69 -17.02 -2.07
CA ASN A 267 -10.03 -16.74 -3.34
C ASN A 267 -9.37 -18.03 -3.87
N ALA A 268 -9.83 -18.47 -5.04
CA ALA A 268 -9.34 -19.68 -5.71
C ALA A 268 -8.21 -19.37 -6.70
N ASN A 269 -7.95 -18.09 -7.01
CA ASN A 269 -6.88 -17.72 -7.92
C ASN A 269 -5.52 -17.81 -7.23
N GLN A 270 -4.83 -18.94 -7.41
CA GLN A 270 -3.48 -19.16 -6.87
C GLN A 270 -2.43 -18.23 -7.50
N ALA A 271 -2.70 -17.67 -8.68
CA ALA A 271 -1.82 -16.71 -9.34
C ALA A 271 -2.01 -15.27 -8.84
N TYR A 272 -2.99 -15.01 -7.97
CA TYR A 272 -3.24 -13.68 -7.41
C TYR A 272 -2.13 -13.27 -6.43
N SER A 273 -1.64 -12.04 -6.61
CA SER A 273 -0.79 -11.33 -5.67
C SER A 273 -1.23 -9.87 -5.60
N PRO A 274 -1.29 -9.23 -4.42
CA PRO A 274 -1.43 -7.78 -4.34
C PRO A 274 -0.19 -7.03 -4.85
N ILE A 275 0.96 -7.72 -4.92
CA ILE A 275 2.19 -7.12 -5.42
C ILE A 275 2.21 -7.22 -6.94
N VAL A 276 2.27 -6.08 -7.59
CA VAL A 276 2.27 -5.99 -9.05
C VAL A 276 3.57 -5.37 -9.56
N LYS A 277 4.12 -5.94 -10.62
CA LYS A 277 5.12 -5.31 -11.46
C LYS A 277 4.39 -4.43 -12.47
N GLY A 278 4.34 -3.14 -12.18
CA GLY A 278 3.76 -2.11 -13.03
C GLY A 278 4.68 -1.81 -14.21
N HIS A 279 4.26 -2.20 -15.41
CA HIS A 279 4.86 -1.83 -16.68
C HIS A 279 4.32 -0.46 -17.10
N LEU A 280 5.22 0.52 -17.19
CA LEU A 280 4.88 1.89 -17.57
C LEU A 280 4.85 2.01 -19.08
N LEU A 281 3.72 2.44 -19.63
CA LEU A 281 3.46 2.43 -21.06
C LEU A 281 3.32 3.84 -21.65
N VAL A 282 3.84 4.00 -22.85
CA VAL A 282 3.64 5.18 -23.69
C VAL A 282 2.99 4.77 -25.01
N ARG A 283 1.99 5.56 -25.42
CA ARG A 283 1.35 5.42 -26.73
C ARG A 283 2.25 6.07 -27.77
N LEU A 284 2.70 5.27 -28.74
CA LEU A 284 3.52 5.78 -29.85
C LEU A 284 2.66 6.09 -31.07
N THR A 285 1.79 5.16 -31.45
CA THR A 285 0.94 5.28 -32.66
C THR A 285 -0.52 4.94 -32.40
N ALA A 286 -0.87 4.44 -31.20
CA ALA A 286 -2.25 4.19 -30.81
C ALA A 286 -3.02 5.51 -30.64
N SER A 287 -4.26 5.56 -31.12
CA SER A 287 -5.15 6.71 -30.86
C SER A 287 -5.25 6.96 -29.34
N PRO A 288 -5.27 8.22 -28.90
CA PRO A 288 -5.55 8.57 -27.51
C PRO A 288 -6.87 7.98 -26.99
N SER A 289 -7.84 7.72 -27.88
CA SER A 289 -9.14 7.11 -27.54
C SER A 289 -9.14 5.58 -27.46
N SER A 290 -8.07 4.89 -27.91
CA SER A 290 -8.04 3.42 -27.90
C SER A 290 -7.95 2.89 -26.46
N ILE A 291 -8.94 2.14 -26.02
CA ILE A 291 -8.92 1.47 -24.72
C ILE A 291 -8.37 0.05 -24.89
N PHE A 292 -7.33 -0.29 -24.14
CA PHE A 292 -6.83 -1.65 -24.01
C PHE A 292 -7.12 -2.16 -22.60
N ASN A 293 -7.91 -3.21 -22.49
CA ASN A 293 -8.53 -3.62 -21.22
C ASN A 293 -8.14 -5.03 -20.79
N ASN A 294 -7.21 -5.67 -21.49
CA ASN A 294 -6.72 -7.00 -21.15
C ASN A 294 -5.23 -7.16 -21.54
N PRO A 295 -4.50 -8.06 -20.86
CA PRO A 295 -3.08 -8.31 -21.12
C PRO A 295 -2.76 -8.67 -22.57
N THR A 296 -3.58 -9.52 -23.21
CA THR A 296 -3.35 -10.01 -24.57
C THR A 296 -3.29 -8.87 -25.59
N THR A 297 -4.26 -7.94 -25.53
CA THR A 297 -4.28 -6.76 -26.40
C THR A 297 -3.06 -5.87 -26.17
N ILE A 298 -2.62 -5.71 -24.92
CA ILE A 298 -1.42 -4.92 -24.61
C ILE A 298 -0.18 -5.56 -25.23
N GLN A 299 -0.02 -6.88 -25.12
CA GLN A 299 1.12 -7.58 -25.73
C GLN A 299 1.14 -7.46 -27.25
N GLN A 300 -0.03 -7.55 -27.90
CA GLN A 300 -0.15 -7.31 -29.34
C GLN A 300 0.28 -5.89 -29.73
N LEU A 301 -0.14 -4.88 -28.96
CA LEU A 301 0.22 -3.49 -29.21
C LEU A 301 1.69 -3.18 -28.92
N LEU A 302 2.30 -3.84 -27.93
CA LEU A 302 3.74 -3.78 -27.70
C LEU A 302 4.51 -4.40 -28.89
N THR A 303 4.05 -5.57 -29.36
CA THR A 303 4.68 -6.28 -30.49
C THR A 303 4.57 -5.49 -31.80
N SER A 304 3.45 -4.81 -32.02
CA SER A 304 3.25 -3.99 -33.22
C SER A 304 3.95 -2.62 -33.17
N GLY A 305 4.56 -2.26 -32.04
CA GLY A 305 5.16 -0.94 -31.82
C GLY A 305 4.15 0.18 -31.58
N ALA A 306 2.87 -0.14 -31.37
CA ALA A 306 1.85 0.84 -31.03
C ALA A 306 1.95 1.35 -29.59
N LEU A 307 2.51 0.52 -28.71
CA LEU A 307 2.91 0.86 -27.35
C LEU A 307 4.41 0.65 -27.18
N SER A 308 5.02 1.45 -26.31
CA SER A 308 6.37 1.22 -25.81
C SER A 308 6.37 1.21 -24.30
N GLN A 309 7.23 0.40 -23.70
CA GLN A 309 7.46 0.39 -22.26
C GLN A 309 8.59 1.34 -21.91
N THR A 310 8.35 2.30 -21.04
CA THR A 310 9.35 3.29 -20.59
C THR A 310 10.04 2.91 -19.29
N GLY A 311 9.45 1.99 -18.53
CA GLY A 311 10.03 1.53 -17.27
C GLY A 311 9.17 0.49 -16.57
N THR A 312 9.66 0.09 -15.40
CA THR A 312 8.93 -0.78 -14.48
C THR A 312 9.02 -0.27 -13.05
N THR A 313 7.98 -0.52 -12.26
CA THR A 313 7.98 -0.30 -10.82
C THR A 313 7.26 -1.45 -10.13
N THR A 314 7.62 -1.76 -8.89
CA THR A 314 6.82 -2.66 -8.06
C THR A 314 5.83 -1.83 -7.27
N LEU A 315 4.56 -2.21 -7.27
CA LEU A 315 3.49 -1.55 -6.54
C LEU A 315 2.78 -2.56 -5.65
N ASN A 316 2.28 -2.08 -4.52
CA ASN A 316 1.31 -2.81 -3.72
C ASN A 316 -0.09 -2.30 -4.09
N VAL A 317 -0.88 -3.13 -4.77
CA VAL A 317 -2.20 -2.80 -5.32
C VAL A 317 -3.25 -3.71 -4.69
N GLN A 318 -4.15 -3.11 -3.93
CA GLN A 318 -5.19 -3.83 -3.21
C GLN A 318 -6.53 -3.62 -3.89
N GLU A 319 -7.16 -4.72 -4.30
CA GLU A 319 -8.55 -4.70 -4.67
C GLU A 319 -9.41 -4.44 -3.43
N ILE A 320 -10.27 -3.44 -3.51
CA ILE A 320 -11.21 -3.12 -2.46
C ILE A 320 -12.59 -3.62 -2.90
N ASN A 321 -13.29 -4.31 -2.00
CA ASN A 321 -14.71 -4.51 -2.20
C ASN A 321 -15.34 -3.12 -2.34
N SER A 322 -16.29 -2.95 -3.27
CA SER A 322 -17.38 -2.03 -2.94
C SER A 322 -17.96 -2.59 -1.65
N LEU A 323 -17.66 -1.95 -0.51
CA LEU A 323 -18.22 -2.36 0.78
C LEU A 323 -19.70 -2.68 0.55
N PRO A 324 -20.23 -3.80 1.06
CA PRO A 324 -21.67 -3.97 1.06
C PRO A 324 -22.26 -2.71 1.69
N LYS A 325 -23.17 -2.07 0.96
CA LYS A 325 -23.96 -0.95 1.48
C LYS A 325 -24.71 -1.40 2.72
#